data_AF-A0A9E3AQ44-F1
#
_entry.id   AF-A0A9E3AQ44-F1
#
_cell.length_a   1.000
_cell.length_b   1.000
_cell.length_c   1.000
_cell.angle_alpha   90.00
_cell.angle_beta   90.00
_cell.angle_gamma   90.00
#
_symmetry.space_group_name_H-M   'P 1'
#
loop_
_entity.id
_entity.type
_entity.pdbx_description
1 polymer ?
#
loop_
_entity_poly.entity_id
_entity_poly.type
_entity_poly.pdbx_seq_one_letter_code
_entity_poly.pdbx_strand_id
1 'polypeptide(L)'
;MKLILVSLALFTLSTAARADPAPPPVPAEAPAAIQARLEAALQNIETLERPGQDGYAAVWDGNKYVQCGLAAKGALRCEAAGALMQPSLDYVLSPAKVQALGAMGWRLDPGFGNYVQIFPARLPLPQVAGQILQALTEVYGADPSHMEVETDWLASEPCPPRNGPSQNLAGLVNDAPAMAATAVHDCIYLGDRSGPAQPQGVADLIKQYGPRATGEIQRLRINLDRRVYVILDAGIGYVQCEPETSPPSIYCEAQSAESWPALASVLTPERVGLLHAAGFSDPGRAPNYWRSYPLDSATDQAIADQLLQVLHDVYGYAGASPLTFRSEKDHDAQSDAQSSDGQSDADAGADAQPDARR
;
A
#
# COMPACT_ATOMS: atom_id res chain seq x y z
N MET A 1 20.23 45.54 -65.02
CA MET A 1 19.37 45.28 -63.84
C MET A 1 20.26 44.97 -62.66
N LYS A 2 20.30 45.84 -61.64
CA LYS A 2 21.05 45.61 -60.39
C LYS A 2 20.10 44.97 -59.38
N LEU A 3 20.39 43.74 -58.95
CA LEU A 3 19.72 43.09 -57.82
C LEU A 3 20.51 43.41 -56.54
N ILE A 4 19.85 44.06 -55.59
CA ILE A 4 20.40 44.34 -54.26
C ILE A 4 19.94 43.20 -53.34
N LEU A 5 20.89 42.40 -52.85
CA LEU A 5 20.68 41.41 -51.80
C LEU A 5 20.73 42.14 -50.45
N VAL A 6 19.62 42.17 -49.71
CA VAL A 6 19.57 42.64 -48.32
C VAL A 6 19.66 41.42 -47.41
N SER A 7 20.79 41.27 -46.71
CA SER A 7 20.96 40.27 -45.66
C SER A 7 20.25 40.73 -44.39
N LEU A 8 19.27 39.95 -43.95
CA LEU A 8 18.57 40.13 -42.68
C LEU A 8 19.36 39.37 -41.59
N ALA A 9 20.09 40.11 -40.75
CA ALA A 9 20.76 39.54 -39.59
C ALA A 9 19.75 39.45 -38.43
N LEU A 10 19.37 38.23 -38.05
CA LEU A 10 18.64 37.97 -36.79
C LEU A 10 19.58 38.17 -35.61
N PHE A 11 19.32 39.17 -34.78
CA PHE A 11 19.91 39.32 -33.46
C PHE A 11 19.12 38.48 -32.45
N THR A 12 19.69 37.38 -31.98
CA THR A 12 19.20 36.63 -30.82
C THR A 12 19.75 37.29 -29.55
N LEU A 13 18.91 38.06 -28.85
CA LEU A 13 19.20 38.55 -27.50
C LEU A 13 19.10 37.38 -26.52
N SER A 14 20.24 36.82 -26.13
CA SER A 14 20.34 35.85 -25.04
C SER A 14 20.21 36.58 -23.70
N THR A 15 19.04 36.49 -23.07
CA THR A 15 18.87 36.87 -21.66
C THR A 15 19.52 35.81 -20.79
N ALA A 16 20.77 36.04 -20.39
CA ALA A 16 21.42 35.29 -19.34
C ALA A 16 20.65 35.56 -18.03
N ALA A 17 19.83 34.59 -17.60
CA ALA A 17 19.20 34.60 -16.30
C ALA A 17 20.30 34.67 -15.23
N ARG A 18 20.28 35.72 -14.40
CA ARG A 18 21.11 35.78 -13.20
C ARG A 18 20.66 34.64 -12.29
N ALA A 19 21.53 33.66 -12.07
CA ALA A 19 21.35 32.68 -11.02
C ALA A 19 21.43 33.43 -9.69
N ASP A 20 20.35 33.42 -8.93
CA ASP A 20 20.38 33.92 -7.56
C ASP A 20 21.38 33.09 -6.74
N PRO A 21 22.17 33.72 -5.86
CA PRO A 21 23.10 33.01 -5.01
C PRO A 21 22.32 32.01 -4.15
N ALA A 22 22.79 30.76 -4.12
CA ALA A 22 22.21 29.72 -3.29
C ALA A 22 22.12 30.22 -1.82
N PRO A 23 20.99 30.00 -1.12
CA PRO A 23 20.87 30.40 0.26
C PRO A 23 21.99 29.77 1.11
N PRO A 24 22.47 30.47 2.15
CA PRO A 24 23.50 29.93 3.02
C PRO A 24 23.03 28.62 3.67
N PRO A 25 23.95 27.65 3.90
CA PRO A 25 23.60 26.39 4.54
C PRO A 25 23.03 26.65 5.94
N VAL A 26 21.86 26.10 6.22
CA VAL A 26 21.23 26.15 7.54
C VAL A 26 22.10 25.30 8.50
N PRO A 27 22.41 25.77 9.72
CA PRO A 27 23.18 24.98 10.68
C PRO A 27 22.46 23.66 10.99
N ALA A 28 23.21 22.55 11.00
CA ALA A 28 22.71 21.24 11.40
C ALA A 28 22.08 21.29 12.80
N GLU A 29 20.83 20.85 12.91
CA GLU A 29 20.12 20.80 14.19
C GLU A 29 20.54 19.58 15.01
N ALA A 30 20.61 19.70 16.34
CA ALA A 30 20.96 18.59 17.21
C ALA A 30 19.79 17.60 17.35
N PRO A 31 20.03 16.27 17.50
CA PRO A 31 18.97 15.27 17.63
C PRO A 31 17.95 15.53 18.76
N ALA A 32 18.39 16.14 19.87
CA ALA A 32 17.48 16.47 20.96
C ALA A 32 16.46 17.58 20.57
N ALA A 33 16.85 18.48 19.67
CA ALA A 33 16.00 19.57 19.24
C ALA A 33 14.96 19.10 18.20
N ILE A 34 15.29 18.18 17.28
CA ILE A 34 14.29 17.57 16.40
C ILE A 34 13.24 16.77 17.20
N GLN A 35 13.65 16.07 18.26
CA GLN A 35 12.72 15.37 19.14
C GLN A 35 11.75 16.31 19.84
N ALA A 36 12.24 17.43 20.40
CA ALA A 36 11.39 18.42 21.04
C ALA A 36 10.42 19.09 20.06
N ARG A 37 10.86 19.36 18.81
CA ARG A 37 10.00 19.89 17.75
C ARG A 37 8.90 18.91 17.35
N LEU A 38 9.22 17.63 17.21
CA LEU A 38 8.24 16.59 16.91
C LEU A 38 7.24 16.42 18.06
N GLU A 39 7.69 16.43 19.31
CA GLU A 39 6.81 16.40 20.48
C GLU A 39 5.83 17.58 20.46
N ALA A 40 6.31 18.79 20.19
CA ALA A 40 5.46 19.97 20.08
C ALA A 40 4.45 19.87 18.92
N ALA A 41 4.86 19.31 17.78
CA ALA A 41 3.97 19.08 16.63
C ALA A 41 2.85 18.08 16.96
N LEU A 42 3.18 16.97 17.61
CA LEU A 42 2.19 16.00 18.10
C LEU A 42 1.24 16.62 19.13
N GLN A 43 1.79 17.42 20.05
CA GLN A 43 0.99 18.12 21.05
C GLN A 43 0.01 19.11 20.42
N ASN A 44 0.43 19.81 19.37
CA ASN A 44 -0.41 20.76 18.64
C ASN A 44 -1.61 20.07 18.02
N ILE A 45 -1.43 18.94 17.33
CA ILE A 45 -2.54 18.23 16.71
C ILE A 45 -3.46 17.56 17.73
N GLU A 46 -2.97 17.22 18.93
CA GLU A 46 -3.81 16.70 20.03
C GLU A 46 -4.66 17.77 20.73
N THR A 47 -4.20 19.02 20.78
CA THR A 47 -4.82 20.06 21.62
C THR A 47 -5.55 21.14 20.85
N LEU A 48 -5.14 21.42 19.60
CA LEU A 48 -5.76 22.47 18.81
C LEU A 48 -6.93 21.92 18.00
N GLU A 49 -8.14 22.17 18.50
CA GLU A 49 -9.38 21.86 17.79
C GLU A 49 -9.65 22.90 16.70
N ARG A 50 -9.89 22.44 15.47
CA ARG A 50 -10.36 23.26 14.36
C ARG A 50 -11.63 22.63 13.77
N PRO A 51 -12.81 23.26 13.92
CA PRO A 51 -14.05 22.67 13.44
C PRO A 51 -14.00 22.30 11.94
N GLY A 52 -14.30 21.04 11.63
CA GLY A 52 -14.31 20.53 10.26
C GLY A 52 -12.92 20.30 9.65
N GLN A 53 -11.86 20.33 10.45
CA GLN A 53 -10.50 20.02 10.01
C GLN A 53 -9.83 18.97 10.91
N ASP A 54 -9.01 18.12 10.29
CA ASP A 54 -8.18 17.13 10.97
C ASP A 54 -6.72 17.62 10.99
N GLY A 55 -6.09 17.56 12.16
CA GLY A 55 -4.69 17.95 12.34
C GLY A 55 -3.72 16.81 12.02
N TYR A 56 -2.66 17.13 11.27
CA TYR A 56 -1.58 16.21 10.92
C TYR A 56 -0.23 16.77 11.34
N ALA A 57 0.65 15.92 11.85
CA ALA A 57 2.05 16.24 12.17
C ALA A 57 2.96 15.34 11.33
N ALA A 58 3.83 15.92 10.52
CA ALA A 58 4.75 15.19 9.66
C ALA A 58 6.20 15.49 10.04
N VAL A 59 7.06 14.47 9.93
CA VAL A 59 8.51 14.58 10.04
C VAL A 59 9.17 13.81 8.90
N TRP A 60 10.16 14.40 8.24
CA TRP A 60 10.80 13.77 7.08
C TRP A 60 12.27 14.17 6.87
N ASP A 61 13.02 13.30 6.20
CA ASP A 61 14.34 13.55 5.60
C ASP A 61 14.28 13.16 4.12
N GLY A 62 14.25 14.17 3.24
CA GLY A 62 14.01 13.99 1.81
C GLY A 62 12.68 13.28 1.56
N ASN A 63 12.74 12.01 1.15
CA ASN A 63 11.57 11.17 0.83
C ASN A 63 11.20 10.18 1.95
N LYS A 64 11.95 10.14 3.05
CA LYS A 64 11.67 9.27 4.20
C LYS A 64 10.81 10.05 5.18
N TYR A 65 9.58 9.61 5.46
CA TYR A 65 8.70 10.36 6.34
C TYR A 65 7.92 9.48 7.30
N VAL A 66 7.44 10.12 8.37
CA VAL A 66 6.33 9.67 9.20
C VAL A 66 5.33 10.81 9.34
N GLN A 67 4.05 10.54 9.14
CA GLN A 67 2.96 11.48 9.38
C GLN A 67 1.98 10.89 10.38
N CYS A 68 1.57 11.67 11.38
CA CYS A 68 0.60 11.30 12.39
C CYS A 68 -0.65 12.17 12.31
N GLY A 69 -1.81 11.56 12.52
CA GLY A 69 -3.09 12.25 12.70
C GLY A 69 -3.87 11.64 13.87
N LEU A 70 -4.85 12.38 14.37
CA LEU A 70 -5.77 11.86 15.39
C LEU A 70 -6.67 10.77 14.79
N ALA A 71 -6.80 9.68 15.52
CA ALA A 71 -7.73 8.60 15.25
C ALA A 71 -8.86 8.58 16.28
N ALA A 72 -9.80 7.65 16.12
CA ALA A 72 -10.88 7.45 17.06
C ALA A 72 -10.37 7.29 18.51
N LYS A 73 -11.12 7.84 19.47
CA LYS A 73 -10.83 7.77 20.91
C LYS A 73 -9.51 8.47 21.31
N GLY A 74 -9.03 9.41 20.50
CA GLY A 74 -7.83 10.21 20.78
C GLY A 74 -6.51 9.46 20.61
N ALA A 75 -6.51 8.29 19.98
CA ALA A 75 -5.27 7.61 19.62
C ALA A 75 -4.56 8.38 18.50
N LEU A 76 -3.23 8.28 18.43
CA LEU A 76 -2.47 8.80 17.30
C LEU A 76 -2.27 7.66 16.29
N ARG A 77 -2.72 7.85 15.06
CA ARG A 77 -2.36 6.98 13.93
C ARG A 77 -1.21 7.63 13.20
N CYS A 78 -0.08 6.94 13.12
CA CYS A 78 1.08 7.36 12.37
C CYS A 78 1.34 6.44 11.17
N GLU A 79 1.86 7.01 10.09
CA GLU A 79 2.09 6.36 8.80
C GLU A 79 3.50 6.70 8.34
N ALA A 80 4.35 5.68 8.21
CA ALA A 80 5.69 5.76 7.69
C ALA A 80 5.71 5.42 6.20
N ALA A 81 6.62 6.07 5.46
CA ALA A 81 6.67 5.97 4.01
C ALA A 81 6.82 4.52 3.49
N GLY A 82 6.05 4.19 2.45
CA GLY A 82 6.03 2.90 1.79
C GLY A 82 6.76 2.86 0.44
N ALA A 83 7.17 1.67 0.00
CA ALA A 83 7.78 1.51 -1.31
C ALA A 83 6.76 1.44 -2.48
N LEU A 84 5.49 1.10 -2.20
CA LEU A 84 4.46 0.95 -3.22
C LEU A 84 4.22 2.25 -4.00
N MET A 85 3.98 3.34 -3.28
CA MET A 85 3.76 4.67 -3.85
C MET A 85 5.08 5.40 -4.15
N GLN A 86 6.17 4.93 -3.53
CA GLN A 86 7.48 5.57 -3.62
C GLN A 86 8.59 4.55 -3.90
N PRO A 87 8.75 4.07 -5.15
CA PRO A 87 9.72 3.02 -5.50
C PRO A 87 11.18 3.35 -5.15
N SER A 88 11.52 4.64 -4.99
CA SER A 88 12.86 5.04 -4.52
C SER A 88 13.20 4.50 -3.13
N LEU A 89 12.20 4.08 -2.33
CA LEU A 89 12.41 3.44 -1.04
C LEU A 89 12.71 1.94 -1.12
N ASP A 90 12.65 1.29 -2.28
CA ASP A 90 12.98 -0.14 -2.40
C ASP A 90 14.41 -0.46 -1.89
N TYR A 91 15.36 0.43 -2.18
CA TYR A 91 16.74 0.31 -1.70
C TYR A 91 16.89 0.64 -0.21
N VAL A 92 15.96 1.43 0.34
CA VAL A 92 15.95 1.80 1.76
C VAL A 92 15.30 0.70 2.58
N LEU A 93 14.19 0.13 2.14
CA LEU A 93 13.35 -0.83 2.84
C LEU A 93 13.68 -2.28 2.46
N SER A 94 14.91 -2.69 2.75
CA SER A 94 15.32 -4.09 2.60
C SER A 94 14.47 -5.03 3.47
N PRO A 95 14.39 -6.34 3.18
CA PRO A 95 13.61 -7.29 3.98
C PRO A 95 13.95 -7.25 5.48
N ALA A 96 15.24 -7.12 5.83
CA ALA A 96 15.68 -7.01 7.22
C ALA A 96 15.17 -5.72 7.89
N LYS A 97 15.11 -4.61 7.15
CA LYS A 97 14.59 -3.34 7.65
C LYS A 97 13.07 -3.34 7.78
N VAL A 98 12.36 -3.96 6.85
CA VAL A 98 10.91 -4.20 6.98
C VAL A 98 10.60 -5.06 8.20
N GLN A 99 11.39 -6.11 8.45
CA GLN A 99 11.25 -6.92 9.66
C GLN A 99 11.50 -6.10 10.93
N ALA A 100 12.53 -5.25 10.96
CA ALA A 100 12.81 -4.36 12.09
C ALA A 100 11.67 -3.37 12.35
N LEU A 101 11.12 -2.78 11.27
CA LEU A 101 9.95 -1.90 11.34
C LEU A 101 8.73 -2.65 11.92
N GLY A 102 8.50 -3.89 11.48
CA GLY A 102 7.48 -4.77 12.03
C GLY A 102 7.67 -5.08 13.53
N ALA A 103 8.91 -5.31 13.97
CA ALA A 103 9.24 -5.55 15.38
C ALA A 103 8.98 -4.31 16.27
N MET A 104 9.05 -3.10 15.70
CA MET A 104 8.69 -1.85 16.37
C MET A 104 7.16 -1.62 16.44
N GLY A 105 6.36 -2.44 15.76
CA GLY A 105 4.89 -2.39 15.80
C GLY A 105 4.23 -1.75 14.59
N TRP A 106 5.01 -1.36 13.59
CA TRP A 106 4.53 -0.83 12.32
C TRP A 106 4.06 -1.95 11.38
N ARG A 107 3.06 -1.68 10.55
CA ARG A 107 2.45 -2.71 9.68
C ARG A 107 2.13 -2.16 8.32
N LEU A 108 2.38 -2.94 7.28
CA LEU A 108 2.05 -2.56 5.91
C LEU A 108 0.54 -2.34 5.77
N ASP A 109 0.16 -1.14 5.37
CA ASP A 109 -1.14 -0.83 4.82
C ASP A 109 -1.14 -1.22 3.33
N PRO A 110 -1.92 -2.22 2.92
CA PRO A 110 -1.93 -2.70 1.55
C PRO A 110 -2.51 -1.69 0.55
N GLY A 111 -3.24 -0.66 1.00
CA GLY A 111 -3.81 0.35 0.12
C GLY A 111 -2.76 1.28 -0.48
N PHE A 112 -1.98 1.91 0.40
CA PHE A 112 -0.95 2.88 -0.02
C PHE A 112 0.48 2.32 0.06
N GLY A 113 0.64 1.13 0.63
CA GLY A 113 1.93 0.52 0.91
C GLY A 113 2.74 1.22 2.00
N ASN A 114 2.17 2.21 2.68
CA ASN A 114 2.74 2.84 3.87
C ASN A 114 2.75 1.87 5.05
N TYR A 115 3.57 2.14 6.06
CA TYR A 115 3.58 1.36 7.29
C TYR A 115 2.85 2.13 8.38
N VAL A 116 1.83 1.54 8.98
CA VAL A 116 0.96 2.19 9.96
C VAL A 116 1.25 1.69 11.36
N GLN A 117 1.28 2.61 12.32
CA GLN A 117 1.32 2.31 13.75
C GLN A 117 0.29 3.17 14.50
N ILE A 118 -0.46 2.53 15.41
CA ILE A 118 -1.43 3.22 16.27
C ILE A 118 -0.87 3.29 17.69
N PHE A 119 -0.71 4.51 18.19
CA PHE A 119 -0.33 4.82 19.56
C PHE A 119 -1.57 5.14 20.39
N PRO A 120 -1.73 4.54 21.58
CA PRO A 120 -2.90 4.80 22.42
C PRO A 120 -2.88 6.24 22.97
N ALA A 121 -4.06 6.84 23.13
CA ALA A 121 -4.29 8.23 23.56
C ALA A 121 -3.62 8.69 24.87
N ARG A 122 -3.05 7.77 25.64
CA ARG A 122 -2.40 8.05 26.94
C ARG A 122 -0.91 7.77 26.92
N LEU A 123 -0.35 7.41 25.76
CA LEU A 123 1.08 7.23 25.65
C LEU A 123 1.74 8.61 25.72
N PRO A 124 2.76 8.82 26.57
CA PRO A 124 3.44 10.10 26.63
C PRO A 124 4.02 10.50 25.26
N LEU A 125 3.77 11.73 24.82
CA LEU A 125 4.28 12.24 23.55
C LEU A 125 5.80 12.12 23.35
N PRO A 126 6.65 12.33 24.39
CA PRO A 126 8.08 12.05 24.25
C PRO A 126 8.40 10.61 23.83
N GLN A 127 7.58 9.65 24.27
CA GLN A 127 7.73 8.23 23.92
C GLN A 127 7.25 7.96 22.49
N VAL A 128 6.15 8.60 22.05
CA VAL A 128 5.68 8.52 20.66
C VAL A 128 6.75 9.10 19.72
N ALA A 129 7.21 10.33 19.99
CA ALA A 129 8.25 11.00 19.22
C ALA A 129 9.55 10.16 19.16
N GLY A 130 9.96 9.56 20.27
CA GLY A 130 11.11 8.66 20.32
C GLY A 130 10.98 7.45 19.40
N GLN A 131 9.81 6.80 19.36
CA GLN A 131 9.56 5.65 18.47
C GLN A 131 9.52 6.06 16.99
N ILE A 132 8.97 7.24 16.68
CA ILE A 132 8.95 7.78 15.32
C ILE A 132 10.38 8.05 14.83
N LEU A 133 11.20 8.73 15.64
CA LEU A 133 12.59 9.02 15.31
C LEU A 133 13.43 7.74 15.22
N GLN A 134 13.16 6.75 16.07
CA GLN A 134 13.79 5.45 15.98
C GLN A 134 13.52 4.78 14.64
N ALA A 135 12.25 4.75 14.20
CA ALA A 135 11.89 4.20 12.90
C ALA A 135 12.61 4.94 11.76
N LEU A 136 12.57 6.26 11.73
CA LEU A 136 13.21 7.07 10.70
C LEU A 136 14.74 6.87 10.65
N THR A 137 15.41 6.87 11.80
CA THR A 137 16.87 6.78 11.84
C THR A 137 17.38 5.35 11.64
N GLU A 138 16.81 4.36 12.32
CA GLU A 138 17.30 2.98 12.30
C GLU A 138 16.82 2.22 11.05
N VAL A 139 15.57 2.44 10.61
CA VAL A 139 15.00 1.73 9.45
C VAL A 139 15.26 2.53 8.18
N TYR A 140 14.87 3.80 8.15
CA TYR A 140 14.97 4.59 6.92
C TYR A 140 16.38 5.19 6.69
N GLY A 141 17.26 5.15 7.69
CA GLY A 141 18.57 5.80 7.60
C GLY A 141 18.42 7.31 7.39
N ALA A 142 17.41 7.91 8.02
CA ALA A 142 17.20 9.35 7.99
C ALA A 142 18.26 10.07 8.82
N ASP A 143 18.75 11.20 8.32
CA ASP A 143 19.70 12.05 9.05
C ASP A 143 18.94 13.06 9.93
N PRO A 144 19.04 12.98 11.28
CA PRO A 144 18.36 13.92 12.18
C PRO A 144 18.69 15.39 11.90
N SER A 145 19.86 15.69 11.34
CA SER A 145 20.26 17.06 11.05
C SER A 145 19.61 17.66 9.80
N HIS A 146 19.02 16.82 8.96
CA HIS A 146 18.26 17.22 7.75
C HIS A 146 16.75 17.06 7.93
N MET A 147 16.30 16.63 9.10
CA MET A 147 14.89 16.39 9.33
C MET A 147 14.11 17.71 9.40
N GLU A 148 12.98 17.71 8.73
CA GLU A 148 11.97 18.76 8.79
C GLU A 148 10.77 18.26 9.60
N VAL A 149 10.09 19.17 10.30
CA VAL A 149 8.87 18.87 11.07
C VAL A 149 7.85 19.96 10.77
N GLU A 150 6.65 19.54 10.40
CA GLU A 150 5.53 20.43 10.07
C GLU A 150 4.22 19.91 10.68
N THR A 151 3.28 20.82 10.88
CA THR A 151 1.88 20.50 11.19
C THR A 151 0.95 21.17 10.21
N ASP A 152 -0.10 20.48 9.79
CA ASP A 152 -1.11 21.02 8.90
C ASP A 152 -2.53 20.63 9.34
N TRP A 153 -3.54 21.37 8.86
CA TRP A 153 -4.96 21.13 9.14
C TRP A 153 -5.75 21.07 7.85
N LEU A 154 -6.14 19.85 7.47
CA LEU A 154 -6.87 19.58 6.24
C LEU A 154 -8.36 19.45 6.54
N ALA A 155 -9.21 19.61 5.52
CA ALA A 155 -10.64 19.33 5.67
C ALA A 155 -10.86 17.89 6.17
N SER A 156 -11.74 17.72 7.16
CA SER A 156 -12.09 16.40 7.69
C SER A 156 -12.90 15.64 6.63
N GLU A 157 -12.24 14.72 5.94
CA GLU A 157 -12.82 13.89 4.90
C GLU A 157 -12.54 12.41 5.18
N PRO A 158 -13.45 11.48 4.85
CA PRO A 158 -13.21 10.05 5.09
C PRO A 158 -11.94 9.53 4.41
N CYS A 159 -11.65 10.00 3.21
CA CYS A 159 -10.49 9.63 2.40
C CYS A 159 -9.69 10.90 2.04
N PRO A 160 -8.86 11.43 2.96
CA PRO A 160 -8.16 12.68 2.71
C PRO A 160 -7.17 12.52 1.53
N PRO A 161 -6.94 13.58 0.74
CA PRO A 161 -6.04 13.53 -0.41
C PRO A 161 -4.62 13.15 0.01
N ARG A 162 -3.97 12.33 -0.81
CA ARG A 162 -2.58 11.94 -0.63
C ARG A 162 -1.74 12.31 -1.83
N ASN A 163 -0.46 12.58 -1.58
CA ASN A 163 0.53 12.69 -2.64
C ASN A 163 0.53 11.41 -3.50
N GLY A 164 0.31 11.57 -4.80
CA GLY A 164 0.26 10.46 -5.75
C GLY A 164 1.63 9.86 -6.08
N PRO A 165 1.64 8.81 -6.89
CA PRO A 165 2.88 8.21 -7.37
C PRO A 165 3.70 9.28 -8.13
N SER A 166 5.03 9.21 -8.05
CA SER A 166 6.01 10.17 -8.64
C SER A 166 6.17 11.52 -7.94
N GLN A 167 5.39 11.80 -6.91
CA GLN A 167 5.54 13.01 -6.11
C GLN A 167 6.56 12.81 -4.97
N ASN A 168 7.16 13.91 -4.51
CA ASN A 168 7.92 13.89 -3.25
C ASN A 168 6.98 13.52 -2.12
N LEU A 169 7.45 12.69 -1.18
CA LEU A 169 6.66 12.21 -0.05
C LEU A 169 5.37 11.50 -0.52
N ALA A 170 5.46 10.65 -1.55
CA ALA A 170 4.31 9.93 -2.07
C ALA A 170 3.61 9.10 -0.97
N GLY A 171 2.29 9.13 -0.96
CA GLY A 171 1.43 8.53 0.07
C GLY A 171 1.18 9.41 1.30
N LEU A 172 1.89 10.52 1.49
CA LEU A 172 1.64 11.46 2.61
C LEU A 172 0.32 12.22 2.38
N VAL A 173 -0.48 12.41 3.43
CA VAL A 173 -1.74 13.16 3.37
C VAL A 173 -1.45 14.65 3.22
N ASN A 174 -1.91 15.26 2.12
CA ASN A 174 -1.61 16.64 1.74
C ASN A 174 -2.67 17.15 0.74
N ASP A 175 -3.18 18.37 0.92
CA ASP A 175 -4.17 19.01 0.03
C ASP A 175 -3.61 20.23 -0.73
N ALA A 176 -2.29 20.37 -0.81
CA ALA A 176 -1.65 21.48 -1.50
C ALA A 176 -2.16 21.57 -2.95
N PRO A 177 -2.54 22.77 -3.43
CA PRO A 177 -3.14 22.92 -4.77
C PRO A 177 -2.28 22.37 -5.91
N ALA A 178 -0.95 22.41 -5.75
CA ALA A 178 -0.02 21.86 -6.73
C ALA A 178 -0.11 20.33 -6.88
N MET A 179 -0.67 19.64 -5.89
CA MET A 179 -0.75 18.17 -5.83
C MET A 179 -2.11 17.65 -6.29
N ALA A 180 -3.14 18.50 -6.34
CA ALA A 180 -4.53 18.13 -6.58
C ALA A 180 -4.74 17.29 -7.85
N ALA A 181 -3.98 17.55 -8.92
CA ALA A 181 -4.13 16.85 -10.21
C ALA A 181 -3.68 15.38 -10.17
N THR A 182 -2.85 15.01 -9.20
CA THR A 182 -2.31 13.65 -9.04
C THR A 182 -2.58 13.10 -7.66
N ALA A 183 -3.42 13.77 -6.88
CA ALA A 183 -3.77 13.31 -5.54
C ALA A 183 -4.51 11.98 -5.65
N VAL A 184 -4.21 11.06 -4.73
CA VAL A 184 -4.95 9.81 -4.59
C VAL A 184 -5.97 9.98 -3.47
N HIS A 185 -7.23 9.68 -3.80
CA HIS A 185 -8.33 9.65 -2.86
C HIS A 185 -8.76 8.19 -2.69
N ASP A 186 -8.27 7.55 -1.64
CA ASP A 186 -8.68 6.19 -1.29
C ASP A 186 -8.80 6.04 0.23
N CYS A 187 -9.57 5.07 0.67
CA CYS A 187 -9.90 4.81 2.06
C CYS A 187 -9.38 3.42 2.44
N ILE A 188 -8.10 3.30 2.78
CA ILE A 188 -7.63 2.12 3.51
C ILE A 188 -6.95 2.57 4.79
N TYR A 189 -7.67 2.33 5.89
CA TYR A 189 -7.17 2.44 7.25
C TYR A 189 -7.58 1.16 7.95
N LEU A 190 -6.61 0.29 8.23
CA LEU A 190 -6.85 -0.93 9.00
C LEU A 190 -7.61 -0.57 10.29
N GLY A 191 -8.84 -1.06 10.40
CA GLY A 191 -9.76 -0.73 11.49
C GLY A 191 -9.23 -1.08 12.89
N ASP A 192 -9.91 -0.54 13.89
CA ASP A 192 -9.66 -0.68 15.33
C ASP A 192 -9.32 -2.13 15.74
N ARG A 193 -8.38 -2.26 16.69
CA ARG A 193 -7.64 -3.47 17.13
C ARG A 193 -8.49 -4.61 17.75
N SER A 194 -9.75 -4.81 17.40
CA SER A 194 -10.50 -6.02 17.80
C SER A 194 -10.29 -7.20 16.84
N GLY A 195 -9.25 -7.15 16.00
CA GLY A 195 -8.81 -8.32 15.25
C GLY A 195 -8.26 -9.41 16.18
N PRO A 196 -8.50 -10.70 15.88
CA PRO A 196 -7.90 -11.81 16.62
C PRO A 196 -6.38 -11.64 16.79
N ALA A 197 -5.86 -12.14 17.92
CA ALA A 197 -4.44 -12.08 18.24
C ALA A 197 -3.59 -12.52 17.04
N GLN A 198 -2.47 -11.82 16.78
CA GLN A 198 -1.60 -12.19 15.67
C GLN A 198 -1.05 -13.61 15.89
N PRO A 199 -1.09 -14.46 14.86
CA PRO A 199 -0.55 -15.80 14.95
C PRO A 199 0.97 -15.72 15.18
N GLN A 200 1.48 -16.43 16.20
CA GLN A 200 2.92 -16.47 16.50
C GLN A 200 3.67 -17.54 15.70
N GLY A 201 2.96 -18.25 14.82
CA GLY A 201 3.48 -19.25 13.92
C GLY A 201 2.36 -19.99 13.20
N VAL A 202 2.72 -21.00 12.41
CA VAL A 202 1.75 -21.68 11.56
C VAL A 202 0.60 -22.36 12.32
N ALA A 203 0.86 -22.88 13.52
CA ALA A 203 -0.16 -23.54 14.33
C ALA A 203 -1.27 -22.56 14.76
N ASP A 204 -0.90 -21.33 15.11
CA ASP A 204 -1.87 -20.28 15.44
C ASP A 204 -2.62 -19.82 14.19
N LEU A 205 -1.93 -19.74 13.05
CA LEU A 205 -2.51 -19.35 11.78
C LEU A 205 -3.55 -20.37 11.29
N ILE A 206 -3.24 -21.67 11.41
CA ILE A 206 -4.17 -22.78 11.17
C ILE A 206 -5.32 -22.73 12.16
N LYS A 207 -5.06 -22.52 13.46
CA LYS A 207 -6.12 -22.40 14.46
C LYS A 207 -7.08 -21.25 14.14
N GLN A 208 -6.57 -20.14 13.65
CA GLN A 208 -7.33 -18.92 13.38
C GLN A 208 -8.09 -18.98 12.05
N TYR A 209 -7.44 -19.41 10.96
CA TYR A 209 -7.98 -19.34 9.61
C TYR A 209 -8.34 -20.71 9.02
N GLY A 210 -7.85 -21.80 9.59
CA GLY A 210 -8.06 -23.17 9.14
C GLY A 210 -9.54 -23.52 8.92
N PRO A 211 -10.45 -23.28 9.89
CA PRO A 211 -11.87 -23.58 9.69
C PRO A 211 -12.48 -22.90 8.46
N ARG A 212 -12.11 -21.64 8.18
CA ARG A 212 -12.59 -20.90 7.00
C ARG A 212 -11.98 -21.46 5.72
N ALA A 213 -10.65 -21.65 5.70
CA ALA A 213 -9.95 -22.21 4.54
C ALA A 213 -10.48 -23.61 4.19
N THR A 214 -10.69 -24.49 5.17
CA THR A 214 -11.29 -25.81 4.98
C THR A 214 -12.68 -25.72 4.36
N GLY A 215 -13.52 -24.79 4.83
CA GLY A 215 -14.85 -24.57 4.26
C GLY A 215 -14.80 -24.14 2.79
N GLU A 216 -13.83 -23.29 2.41
CA GLU A 216 -13.64 -22.87 1.03
C GLU A 216 -13.14 -24.02 0.14
N ILE A 217 -12.17 -24.83 0.61
CA ILE A 217 -11.72 -26.02 -0.14
C ILE A 217 -12.87 -27.02 -0.32
N GLN A 218 -13.66 -27.25 0.73
CA GLN A 218 -14.85 -28.10 0.66
C GLN A 218 -15.87 -27.54 -0.35
N ARG A 219 -16.07 -26.22 -0.40
CA ARG A 219 -16.93 -25.57 -1.40
C ARG A 219 -16.45 -25.85 -2.82
N LEU A 220 -15.17 -25.72 -3.11
CA LEU A 220 -14.62 -26.04 -4.44
C LEU A 220 -14.87 -27.51 -4.81
N ARG A 221 -14.62 -28.43 -3.87
CA ARG A 221 -14.81 -29.87 -4.06
C ARG A 221 -16.26 -30.26 -4.34
N ILE A 222 -17.24 -29.58 -3.74
CA ILE A 222 -18.66 -29.85 -3.97
C ILE A 222 -19.12 -29.28 -5.33
N ASN A 223 -18.44 -28.25 -5.85
CA ASN A 223 -18.83 -27.50 -7.04
C ASN A 223 -17.85 -27.73 -8.22
N LEU A 224 -17.40 -28.97 -8.45
CA LEU A 224 -16.38 -29.29 -9.47
C LEU A 224 -16.73 -28.85 -10.88
N ASP A 225 -18.00 -28.82 -11.22
CA ASP A 225 -18.53 -28.46 -12.54
C ASP A 225 -18.80 -26.96 -12.70
N ARG A 226 -18.52 -26.16 -11.67
CA ARG A 226 -18.74 -24.70 -11.68
C ARG A 226 -17.42 -23.95 -11.72
N ARG A 227 -17.46 -22.78 -12.37
CA ARG A 227 -16.36 -21.81 -12.36
C ARG A 227 -16.42 -21.01 -11.06
N VAL A 228 -15.89 -21.60 -9.99
CA VAL A 228 -15.74 -20.97 -8.69
C VAL A 228 -14.29 -21.03 -8.27
N TYR A 229 -13.84 -20.08 -7.46
CA TYR A 229 -12.47 -20.07 -6.96
C TYR A 229 -12.43 -19.44 -5.57
N VAL A 230 -11.30 -19.63 -4.90
CA VAL A 230 -10.95 -18.90 -3.68
C VAL A 230 -9.52 -18.39 -3.78
N ILE A 231 -9.29 -17.15 -3.37
CA ILE A 231 -7.96 -16.57 -3.21
C ILE A 231 -7.71 -16.34 -1.72
N LEU A 232 -6.67 -16.95 -1.17
CA LEU A 232 -6.13 -16.65 0.15
C LEU A 232 -5.02 -15.62 -0.04
N ASP A 233 -5.35 -14.37 0.23
CA ASP A 233 -4.53 -13.19 -0.05
C ASP A 233 -3.89 -12.66 1.25
N ALA A 234 -2.56 -12.76 1.32
CA ALA A 234 -1.74 -12.31 2.44
C ALA A 234 -1.20 -10.87 2.23
N GLY A 235 -1.64 -10.16 1.18
CA GLY A 235 -1.21 -8.82 0.80
C GLY A 235 0.13 -8.81 0.06
N ILE A 236 1.12 -9.55 0.55
CA ILE A 236 2.44 -9.67 -0.11
C ILE A 236 2.48 -10.73 -1.21
N GLY A 237 1.57 -11.69 -1.16
CA GLY A 237 1.40 -12.78 -2.13
C GLY A 237 0.11 -13.54 -1.85
N TYR A 238 -0.29 -14.41 -2.77
CA TYR A 238 -1.52 -15.18 -2.63
C TYR A 238 -1.36 -16.65 -3.02
N VAL A 239 -2.31 -17.45 -2.54
CA VAL A 239 -2.62 -18.77 -3.09
C VAL A 239 -4.06 -18.76 -3.60
N GLN A 240 -4.27 -19.08 -4.88
CA GLN A 240 -5.58 -19.21 -5.50
C GLN A 240 -5.88 -20.68 -5.72
N CYS A 241 -7.11 -21.12 -5.49
CA CYS A 241 -7.56 -22.47 -5.83
C CYS A 241 -8.89 -22.46 -6.58
N GLU A 242 -9.05 -23.42 -7.48
CA GLU A 242 -10.26 -23.66 -8.25
C GLU A 242 -10.46 -25.16 -8.54
N PRO A 243 -11.68 -25.60 -8.90
CA PRO A 243 -11.91 -26.97 -9.32
C PRO A 243 -11.37 -27.26 -10.73
N GLU A 244 -10.83 -28.46 -10.91
CA GLU A 244 -10.43 -29.03 -12.19
C GLU A 244 -11.26 -30.29 -12.44
N THR A 245 -11.77 -30.49 -13.67
CA THR A 245 -12.75 -31.56 -13.98
C THR A 245 -12.18 -32.80 -14.66
N SER A 246 -10.95 -32.74 -15.19
CA SER A 246 -10.37 -33.83 -15.98
C SER A 246 -8.85 -33.92 -15.83
N PRO A 247 -8.33 -34.74 -14.89
CA PRO A 247 -9.09 -35.50 -13.88
C PRO A 247 -9.71 -34.58 -12.81
N PRO A 248 -10.71 -35.05 -12.04
CA PRO A 248 -11.24 -34.29 -10.91
C PRO A 248 -10.17 -33.98 -9.85
N SER A 249 -9.88 -32.70 -9.66
CA SER A 249 -8.91 -32.19 -8.68
C SER A 249 -9.33 -30.83 -8.15
N ILE A 250 -8.67 -30.39 -7.08
CA ILE A 250 -8.56 -28.97 -6.74
C ILE A 250 -7.22 -28.48 -7.28
N TYR A 251 -7.23 -27.59 -8.26
CA TYR A 251 -6.04 -26.93 -8.79
C TYR A 251 -5.75 -25.70 -7.93
N CYS A 252 -4.51 -25.52 -7.49
CA CYS A 252 -4.07 -24.35 -6.75
C CYS A 252 -2.82 -23.75 -7.36
N GLU A 253 -2.77 -22.42 -7.40
CA GLU A 253 -1.63 -21.61 -7.81
C GLU A 253 -1.10 -20.78 -6.66
N ALA A 254 0.22 -20.71 -6.53
CA ALA A 254 0.93 -19.81 -5.64
C ALA A 254 1.63 -18.74 -6.47
N GLN A 255 1.37 -17.46 -6.16
CA GLN A 255 1.85 -16.33 -6.93
C GLN A 255 3.39 -16.32 -7.07
N SER A 256 3.90 -16.13 -8.29
CA SER A 256 5.35 -16.09 -8.53
C SER A 256 5.90 -14.67 -8.67
N ALA A 257 7.23 -14.54 -8.62
CA ALA A 257 7.93 -13.31 -8.97
C ALA A 257 7.82 -12.96 -10.47
N GLU A 258 7.51 -13.92 -11.34
CA GLU A 258 7.24 -13.64 -12.77
C GLU A 258 5.90 -12.92 -12.94
N SER A 259 4.88 -13.33 -12.17
CA SER A 259 3.57 -12.69 -12.17
C SER A 259 3.58 -11.33 -11.45
N TRP A 260 4.44 -11.17 -10.44
CA TRP A 260 4.55 -9.95 -9.64
C TRP A 260 6.00 -9.73 -9.18
N PRO A 261 6.77 -8.86 -9.86
CA PRO A 261 8.21 -8.70 -9.62
C PRO A 261 8.61 -8.36 -8.18
N ALA A 262 7.73 -7.72 -7.39
CA ALA A 262 8.06 -7.39 -6.00
C ALA A 262 8.26 -8.64 -5.11
N LEU A 263 7.75 -9.81 -5.53
CA LEU A 263 7.99 -11.08 -4.86
C LEU A 263 9.43 -11.60 -5.03
N ALA A 264 10.26 -11.01 -5.89
CA ALA A 264 11.64 -11.48 -6.10
C ALA A 264 12.49 -11.43 -4.81
N SER A 265 12.23 -10.47 -3.91
CA SER A 265 12.91 -10.38 -2.61
C SER A 265 12.33 -11.33 -1.55
N VAL A 266 11.11 -11.81 -1.78
CA VAL A 266 10.36 -12.70 -0.87
C VAL A 266 10.63 -14.17 -1.24
N LEU A 267 10.59 -14.51 -2.52
CA LEU A 267 10.78 -15.87 -3.06
C LEU A 267 12.26 -16.18 -3.29
N THR A 268 13.03 -16.24 -2.20
CA THR A 268 14.44 -16.66 -2.25
C THR A 268 14.55 -18.14 -2.67
N PRO A 269 15.72 -18.62 -3.13
CA PRO A 269 15.90 -20.02 -3.49
C PRO A 269 15.49 -21.00 -2.38
N GLU A 270 15.73 -20.65 -1.11
CA GLU A 270 15.31 -21.45 0.04
C GLU A 270 13.78 -21.56 0.12
N ARG A 271 13.07 -20.45 -0.07
CA ARG A 271 11.60 -20.40 -0.01
C ARG A 271 10.94 -21.06 -1.21
N VAL A 272 11.54 -20.96 -2.40
CA VAL A 272 11.12 -21.75 -3.56
C VAL A 272 11.30 -23.25 -3.27
N GLY A 273 12.40 -23.64 -2.63
CA GLY A 273 12.61 -25.01 -2.17
C GLY A 273 11.52 -25.52 -1.20
N LEU A 274 11.01 -24.65 -0.31
CA LEU A 274 9.88 -24.98 0.57
C LEU A 274 8.58 -25.16 -0.23
N LEU A 275 8.35 -24.35 -1.26
CA LEU A 275 7.20 -24.49 -2.13
C LEU A 275 7.24 -25.80 -2.94
N HIS A 276 8.42 -26.18 -3.45
CA HIS A 276 8.65 -27.47 -4.10
C HIS A 276 8.47 -28.64 -3.13
N ALA A 277 8.94 -28.52 -1.88
CA ALA A 277 8.72 -29.51 -0.84
C ALA A 277 7.21 -29.66 -0.49
N ALA A 278 6.45 -28.57 -0.64
CA ALA A 278 4.99 -28.58 -0.59
C ALA A 278 4.33 -29.11 -1.87
N GLY A 279 5.09 -29.63 -2.84
CA GLY A 279 4.59 -30.29 -4.04
C GLY A 279 4.12 -29.35 -5.16
N PHE A 280 4.40 -28.05 -5.07
CA PHE A 280 4.15 -27.12 -6.18
C PHE A 280 5.21 -27.29 -7.26
N SER A 281 4.78 -27.25 -8.50
CA SER A 281 5.62 -27.27 -9.69
C SER A 281 5.99 -25.84 -10.10
N ASP A 282 7.11 -25.70 -10.81
CA ASP A 282 7.53 -24.42 -11.37
C ASP A 282 6.49 -23.82 -12.33
N PRO A 283 6.51 -22.48 -12.49
CA PRO A 283 5.77 -21.80 -13.54
C PRO A 283 5.98 -22.45 -14.91
N GLY A 284 4.92 -22.48 -15.70
CA GLY A 284 4.90 -23.12 -17.00
C GLY A 284 4.18 -22.24 -18.01
N ARG A 285 2.99 -22.67 -18.43
CA ARG A 285 2.12 -21.84 -19.29
C ARG A 285 1.49 -20.68 -18.52
N ALA A 286 1.19 -20.88 -17.24
CA ALA A 286 0.81 -19.82 -16.31
C ALA A 286 2.06 -19.33 -15.57
N PRO A 287 2.13 -18.04 -15.20
CA PRO A 287 3.31 -17.48 -14.55
C PRO A 287 3.45 -17.96 -13.10
N ASN A 288 2.43 -18.59 -12.51
CA ASN A 288 2.43 -19.00 -11.11
C ASN A 288 2.94 -20.43 -10.92
N TYR A 289 3.45 -20.71 -9.71
CA TYR A 289 3.68 -22.09 -9.29
C TYR A 289 2.35 -22.78 -9.09
N TRP A 290 2.27 -24.08 -9.35
CA TRP A 290 0.97 -24.76 -9.34
C TRP A 290 1.02 -26.18 -8.77
N ARG A 291 -0.11 -26.63 -8.24
CA ARG A 291 -0.31 -27.99 -7.75
C ARG A 291 -1.77 -28.40 -7.90
N SER A 292 -2.03 -29.59 -8.43
CA SER A 292 -3.35 -30.23 -8.37
C SER A 292 -3.43 -31.20 -7.19
N TYR A 293 -4.54 -31.17 -6.47
CA TYR A 293 -4.90 -32.10 -5.41
C TYR A 293 -6.00 -33.04 -5.92
N PRO A 294 -5.68 -34.28 -6.34
CA PRO A 294 -6.70 -35.29 -6.65
C PRO A 294 -7.65 -35.46 -5.47
N LEU A 295 -8.94 -35.67 -5.75
CA LEU A 295 -9.96 -35.67 -4.70
C LEU A 295 -9.76 -36.76 -3.64
N ASP A 296 -9.12 -37.87 -3.96
CA ASP A 296 -8.83 -38.95 -3.03
C ASP A 296 -7.47 -38.81 -2.32
N SER A 297 -6.64 -37.83 -2.70
CA SER A 297 -5.27 -37.70 -2.21
C SER A 297 -5.14 -37.03 -0.83
N ALA A 298 -6.08 -36.15 -0.48
CA ALA A 298 -6.05 -35.38 0.75
C ALA A 298 -7.44 -34.93 1.20
N THR A 299 -7.62 -34.83 2.52
CA THR A 299 -8.81 -34.20 3.13
C THR A 299 -8.80 -32.69 2.92
N ASP A 300 -9.97 -32.05 2.94
CA ASP A 300 -10.10 -30.59 2.79
C ASP A 300 -9.28 -29.82 3.84
N GLN A 301 -9.26 -30.31 5.09
CA GLN A 301 -8.46 -29.74 6.17
C GLN A 301 -6.96 -29.81 5.86
N ALA A 302 -6.47 -30.97 5.38
CA ALA A 302 -5.06 -31.13 5.05
C ALA A 302 -4.60 -30.22 3.90
N ILE A 303 -5.47 -30.00 2.90
CA ILE A 303 -5.20 -29.04 1.84
C ILE A 303 -5.15 -27.63 2.43
N ALA A 304 -6.17 -27.22 3.18
CA ALA A 304 -6.24 -25.91 3.82
C ALA A 304 -5.03 -25.60 4.72
N ASP A 305 -4.65 -26.53 5.59
CA ASP A 305 -3.48 -26.40 6.47
C ASP A 305 -2.19 -26.22 5.66
N GLN A 306 -2.04 -26.95 4.56
CA GLN A 306 -0.90 -26.82 3.67
C GLN A 306 -0.86 -25.45 2.97
N LEU A 307 -2.00 -24.92 2.49
CA LEU A 307 -2.03 -23.60 1.87
C LEU A 307 -1.66 -22.50 2.88
N LEU A 308 -2.15 -22.62 4.11
CA LEU A 308 -1.81 -21.73 5.22
C LEU A 308 -0.32 -21.83 5.60
N GLN A 309 0.27 -23.03 5.58
CA GLN A 309 1.71 -23.23 5.73
C GLN A 309 2.50 -22.55 4.61
N VAL A 310 2.06 -22.66 3.35
CA VAL A 310 2.70 -21.99 2.21
C VAL A 310 2.70 -20.47 2.41
N LEU A 311 1.57 -19.88 2.80
CA LEU A 311 1.49 -18.45 3.10
C LEU A 311 2.48 -18.02 4.19
N HIS A 312 2.59 -18.81 5.27
CA HIS A 312 3.52 -18.52 6.36
C HIS A 312 4.99 -18.69 5.94
N ASP A 313 5.37 -19.86 5.46
CA ASP A 313 6.78 -20.23 5.25
C ASP A 313 7.38 -19.61 4.00
N VAL A 314 6.60 -19.55 2.92
CA VAL A 314 7.08 -19.09 1.61
C VAL A 314 6.89 -17.59 1.48
N TYR A 315 5.72 -17.06 1.83
CA TYR A 315 5.43 -15.63 1.72
C TYR A 315 5.76 -14.83 2.98
N GLY A 316 6.14 -15.50 4.08
CA GLY A 316 6.47 -14.82 5.35
C GLY A 316 5.26 -14.22 6.05
N TYR A 317 4.05 -14.69 5.75
CA TYR A 317 2.83 -14.14 6.33
C TYR A 317 2.72 -14.49 7.82
N ALA A 318 2.88 -13.48 8.67
CA ALA A 318 2.81 -13.58 10.13
C ALA A 318 1.54 -12.94 10.72
N GLY A 319 0.49 -12.74 9.93
CA GLY A 319 -0.74 -12.13 10.38
C GLY A 319 -0.64 -10.63 10.72
N ALA A 320 0.31 -9.91 10.11
CA ALA A 320 0.43 -8.45 10.16
C ALA A 320 -0.93 -7.77 9.90
N SER A 321 -1.60 -8.25 8.85
CA SER A 321 -2.96 -7.87 8.44
C SER A 321 -3.85 -9.11 8.39
N PRO A 322 -5.19 -9.00 8.55
CA PRO A 322 -6.07 -10.15 8.43
C PRO A 322 -5.97 -10.83 7.06
N LEU A 323 -5.92 -12.16 7.04
CA LEU A 323 -5.93 -12.92 5.80
C LEU A 323 -7.23 -12.67 5.06
N THR A 324 -7.14 -12.23 3.81
CA THR A 324 -8.31 -11.94 2.98
C THR A 324 -8.66 -13.19 2.18
N PHE A 325 -9.93 -13.55 2.17
CA PHE A 325 -10.46 -14.61 1.32
C PHE A 325 -11.34 -13.94 0.27
N ARG A 326 -10.97 -14.04 -1.00
CA ARG A 326 -11.77 -13.53 -2.12
C ARG A 326 -12.38 -14.68 -2.89
N SER A 327 -13.61 -14.48 -3.36
CA SER A 327 -14.36 -15.43 -4.17
C SER A 327 -14.99 -14.74 -5.37
N GLU A 328 -15.63 -15.51 -6.26
CA GLU A 328 -16.27 -14.98 -7.46
C GLU A 328 -17.27 -13.83 -7.20
N LYS A 329 -17.95 -13.82 -6.04
CA LYS A 329 -18.94 -12.79 -5.70
C LYS A 329 -18.34 -11.43 -5.32
N ASP A 330 -17.07 -11.42 -4.91
CA ASP A 330 -16.40 -10.20 -4.48
C ASP A 330 -15.92 -9.37 -5.69
N HIS A 331 -15.77 -10.00 -6.86
CA HIS A 331 -15.39 -9.34 -8.11
C HIS A 331 -16.55 -8.53 -8.73
N ASP A 332 -17.79 -9.02 -8.64
CA ASP A 332 -18.97 -8.34 -9.22
C ASP A 332 -19.32 -7.05 -8.45
N ALA A 333 -19.11 -7.03 -7.13
CA ALA A 333 -19.38 -5.85 -6.30
C ALA A 333 -18.41 -4.68 -6.56
N GLN A 334 -17.17 -4.95 -7.01
CA GLN A 334 -16.21 -3.91 -7.39
C GLN A 334 -16.44 -3.37 -8.80
N SER A 335 -16.92 -4.18 -9.74
CA SER A 335 -17.27 -3.71 -11.08
C SER A 335 -18.52 -2.82 -11.10
N ASP A 336 -19.50 -3.10 -10.22
CA ASP A 336 -20.72 -2.29 -10.13
C ASP A 336 -20.46 -0.91 -9.50
N ALA A 337 -19.50 -0.81 -8.57
CA ALA A 337 -19.10 0.46 -7.96
C ALA A 337 -18.31 1.38 -8.91
N GLN A 338 -17.63 0.82 -9.93
CA GLN A 338 -16.94 1.61 -10.96
C GLN A 338 -17.84 1.97 -12.15
N SER A 339 -19.00 1.33 -12.29
CA SER A 339 -19.94 1.56 -13.38
C SER A 339 -20.94 2.71 -13.10
N SER A 340 -21.06 3.20 -11.87
CA SER A 340 -22.07 4.20 -11.51
C SER A 340 -21.68 5.66 -11.78
N ASP A 341 -20.42 5.94 -12.15
CA ASP A 341 -19.92 7.32 -12.33
C ASP A 341 -19.91 7.78 -13.80
N GLY A 342 -20.52 7.02 -14.72
CA GLY A 342 -20.28 7.18 -16.16
C GLY A 342 -21.52 7.30 -17.06
N GLN A 343 -22.66 7.84 -16.62
CA GLN A 343 -23.74 8.13 -17.56
C GLN A 343 -24.67 9.27 -17.08
N SER A 344 -24.19 10.52 -17.14
CA SER A 344 -25.07 11.68 -17.18
C SER A 344 -25.38 12.01 -18.64
N ASP A 345 -26.53 11.54 -19.11
CA ASP A 345 -27.10 11.93 -20.40
C ASP A 345 -27.42 13.43 -20.38
N ALA A 346 -26.55 14.23 -21.00
CA ALA A 346 -26.87 15.56 -21.46
C ALA A 346 -27.50 15.43 -22.86
N ASP A 347 -28.80 15.20 -22.92
CA ASP A 347 -29.55 15.39 -24.17
C ASP A 347 -30.14 16.81 -24.17
N ALA A 348 -29.49 17.66 -24.95
CA ALA A 348 -29.84 19.05 -25.15
C ALA A 348 -30.98 19.14 -26.19
N GLY A 349 -32.10 19.72 -25.78
CA GLY A 349 -33.07 20.25 -26.72
C GLY A 349 -32.51 21.49 -27.43
N ALA A 350 -32.65 21.56 -28.76
CA ALA A 350 -32.80 22.80 -29.50
C ALA A 350 -33.37 22.54 -30.91
N ASP A 351 -34.62 22.96 -31.06
CA ASP A 351 -35.18 23.76 -32.15
C ASP A 351 -35.23 23.30 -33.61
N ALA A 352 -36.46 23.47 -34.10
CA ALA A 352 -36.93 23.39 -35.46
C ALA A 352 -36.36 24.50 -36.37
N GLN A 353 -36.25 24.20 -37.67
CA GLN A 353 -37.02 24.94 -38.69
C GLN A 353 -37.04 24.19 -40.04
N PRO A 354 -38.09 24.41 -40.86
CA PRO A 354 -38.33 23.71 -42.12
C PRO A 354 -37.76 24.52 -43.30
N ASP A 355 -37.41 23.84 -44.40
CA ASP A 355 -37.52 24.49 -45.70
C ASP A 355 -37.86 23.52 -46.83
N ALA A 356 -38.62 24.06 -47.76
CA ALA A 356 -39.27 23.41 -48.88
C ALA A 356 -38.45 23.55 -50.16
N ARG A 357 -38.88 22.80 -51.19
CA ARG A 357 -38.52 22.89 -52.62
C ARG A 357 -37.16 22.21 -52.93
N ARG A 358 -37.01 21.36 -53.94
CA ARG A 358 -37.66 21.18 -55.24
C ARG A 358 -37.61 19.70 -55.64
#